data_AF-A0A7V3DVV0-F1
#
_entry.id   AF-A0A7V3DVV0-F1
#
_cell.length_a   1.000
_cell.length_b   1.000
_cell.length_c   1.000
_cell.angle_alpha   90.00
_cell.angle_beta   90.00
_cell.angle_gamma   90.00
#
_symmetry.space_group_name_H-M   'P 1'
#
loop_
_entity.id
_entity.type
_entity.pdbx_description
1 polymer ?
#
loop_
_entity_poly.entity_id
_entity_poly.type
_entity_poly.pdbx_seq_one_letter_code
_entity_poly.pdbx_strand_id
1 'polypeptide(L)'
;MTLATDSPDNPVAARVRRMMGKPAGSAAAPKPPSTRSAGDLEDAEFPQTPDDGPLPVEGETSSPGEAARRKRPEPVTQPTLGDVLWLDDGTVVVYRQPIPNKKYDFIYRLLPGGAFEAQALITAHYRPRGLGRLELPLLREMIRQKRWERDAIVHALDHWSFGRFLPSSNGSHLDSAPEGKPAVAAGEDSEEDASEAPGAPSKPSMNDRAGRQGDRILRGARVVLRNGKHAWESVYWGRDDKGDVVAFQAGSQWQLTRLDLKGYGSAVEIGDLLPPEEVAAIADSLMAAQ
;
A
#
# COMPACT_ATOMS: atom_id res chain seq x y z
N MET A 1 -50.10 -12.91 12.97
CA MET A 1 -49.96 -11.44 13.09
C MET A 1 -48.54 -11.10 12.73
N THR A 2 -48.34 -10.70 11.48
CA THR A 2 -47.08 -10.33 10.85
C THR A 2 -46.85 -8.84 11.08
N LEU A 3 -45.78 -8.48 11.80
CA LEU A 3 -45.34 -7.10 11.91
C LEU A 3 -44.16 -6.92 10.96
N ALA A 4 -44.44 -6.25 9.84
CA ALA A 4 -43.47 -5.67 8.94
C ALA A 4 -42.96 -4.36 9.56
N THR A 5 -41.64 -4.29 9.82
CA THR A 5 -40.96 -3.02 10.06
C THR A 5 -40.33 -2.57 8.76
N ASP A 6 -41.04 -1.66 8.11
CA ASP A 6 -40.60 -0.78 7.03
C ASP A 6 -39.51 0.15 7.58
N SER A 7 -38.33 0.16 6.95
CA SER A 7 -37.20 1.00 7.33
C SER A 7 -36.95 2.01 6.19
N PRO A 8 -37.15 3.32 6.40
CA PRO A 8 -36.97 4.31 5.36
C PRO A 8 -35.53 4.83 5.28
N ASP A 9 -35.11 5.10 4.04
CA ASP A 9 -34.14 6.12 3.61
C ASP A 9 -32.75 6.19 4.27
N ASN A 10 -31.76 5.66 3.57
CA ASN A 10 -30.34 5.98 3.72
C ASN A 10 -29.97 7.12 2.74
N PRO A 11 -29.69 8.36 3.21
CA PRO A 11 -29.46 9.51 2.33
C PRO A 11 -28.00 9.67 1.85
N VAL A 12 -27.10 8.71 2.07
CA VAL A 12 -25.66 8.88 1.76
C VAL A 12 -25.31 8.55 0.29
N ALA A 13 -26.20 7.90 -0.46
CA ALA A 13 -25.96 7.54 -1.87
C ALA A 13 -26.29 8.64 -2.91
N ALA A 14 -26.80 9.81 -2.50
CA ALA A 14 -27.34 10.81 -3.43
C ALA A 14 -26.48 12.09 -3.60
N ARG A 15 -25.25 12.15 -3.08
CA ARG A 15 -24.44 13.38 -3.08
C ARG A 15 -23.16 13.33 -3.93
N VAL A 16 -23.20 12.61 -5.06
CA VAL A 16 -22.20 12.72 -6.15
C VAL A 16 -22.89 12.83 -7.52
N ARG A 17 -23.96 13.64 -7.61
CA ARG A 17 -24.69 13.86 -8.89
C ARG A 17 -25.15 15.30 -9.14
N ARG A 18 -24.54 16.31 -8.51
CA ARG A 18 -24.99 17.71 -8.69
C ARG A 18 -23.86 18.74 -8.75
N MET A 19 -23.03 18.64 -9.78
CA MET A 19 -22.34 19.79 -10.38
C MET A 19 -22.30 19.64 -11.91
N MET A 20 -23.47 19.54 -12.54
CA MET A 20 -23.63 19.82 -13.97
C MET A 20 -23.95 21.30 -14.13
N GLY A 21 -22.89 22.10 -14.20
CA GLY A 21 -22.95 23.45 -14.77
C GLY A 21 -23.06 23.33 -16.30
N LYS A 22 -24.26 23.66 -16.80
CA LYS A 22 -24.58 24.33 -18.08
C LYS A 22 -23.58 24.17 -19.25
N PRO A 23 -23.96 23.51 -20.35
CA PRO A 23 -23.14 23.46 -21.57
C PRO A 23 -23.29 24.77 -22.34
N ALA A 24 -22.19 25.49 -22.50
CA ALA A 24 -22.01 26.49 -23.54
C ALA A 24 -20.67 26.21 -24.21
N GLY A 25 -20.70 25.92 -25.51
CA GLY A 25 -19.50 25.71 -26.32
C GLY A 25 -19.50 24.39 -27.08
N SER A 26 -20.28 24.35 -28.16
CA SER A 26 -20.11 23.40 -29.25
C SER A 26 -18.72 23.59 -29.88
N ALA A 27 -17.72 22.86 -29.39
CA ALA A 27 -16.43 22.70 -30.05
C ALA A 27 -16.45 21.37 -30.82
N ALA A 28 -16.20 21.48 -32.13
CA ALA A 28 -16.26 20.40 -33.09
C ALA A 28 -15.37 19.21 -32.71
N ALA A 29 -15.93 18.01 -32.83
CA ALA A 29 -15.17 16.76 -32.78
C ALA A 29 -14.08 16.75 -33.88
N PRO A 30 -12.84 16.35 -33.57
CA PRO A 30 -11.85 16.08 -34.61
C PRO A 30 -12.30 14.89 -35.45
N LYS A 31 -12.47 15.12 -36.76
CA LYS A 31 -12.75 14.08 -37.75
C LYS A 31 -11.64 13.00 -37.70
N PRO A 32 -11.98 11.71 -37.84
CA PRO A 32 -10.97 10.69 -38.08
C PRO A 32 -10.25 10.97 -39.41
N PRO A 33 -8.92 10.80 -39.50
CA PRO A 33 -8.23 10.91 -40.77
C PRO A 33 -8.73 9.81 -41.72
N SER A 34 -9.19 10.26 -42.89
CA SER A 34 -9.64 9.45 -43.99
C SER A 34 -8.65 8.35 -44.35
N THR A 35 -9.19 7.16 -44.57
CA THR A 35 -8.66 6.10 -45.40
C THR A 35 -8.00 6.65 -46.67
N ARG A 36 -6.70 6.39 -46.83
CA ARG A 36 -6.01 6.49 -48.12
C ARG A 36 -5.85 5.06 -48.62
N SER A 37 -6.80 4.62 -49.45
CA SER A 37 -6.67 3.41 -50.24
C SER A 37 -5.64 3.62 -51.36
N ALA A 38 -4.84 2.57 -51.55
CA ALA A 38 -4.31 2.01 -52.79
C ALA A 38 -3.88 2.97 -53.91
N GLY A 39 -2.59 2.96 -54.19
CA GLY A 39 -2.01 3.35 -55.46
C GLY A 39 -0.53 3.00 -55.49
N ASP A 40 -0.17 2.07 -56.37
CA ASP A 40 1.11 1.97 -57.07
C ASP A 40 2.41 2.18 -56.27
N LEU A 41 3.16 1.11 -56.09
CA LEU A 41 4.60 1.16 -56.35
C LEU A 41 5.06 -0.18 -56.92
N GLU A 42 5.24 -0.16 -58.24
CA GLU A 42 5.93 -1.15 -59.04
C GLU A 42 7.40 -1.31 -58.59
N ASP A 43 7.91 -2.53 -58.79
CA ASP A 43 9.28 -2.90 -59.12
C ASP A 43 10.43 -2.13 -58.45
N ALA A 44 10.91 -2.71 -57.34
CA ALA A 44 12.29 -2.53 -56.91
C ALA A 44 12.97 -3.91 -56.80
N GLU A 45 13.77 -4.24 -57.81
CA GLU A 45 14.78 -5.28 -57.80
C GLU A 45 15.60 -5.24 -56.51
N PHE A 46 15.51 -6.29 -55.71
CA PHE A 46 16.47 -6.55 -54.63
C PHE A 46 17.70 -7.26 -55.22
N PRO A 47 18.91 -6.71 -55.08
CA PRO A 47 20.12 -7.45 -55.43
C PRO A 47 20.28 -8.63 -54.48
N GLN A 48 20.52 -9.80 -55.08
CA GLN A 48 20.90 -11.03 -54.41
C GLN A 48 22.19 -10.82 -53.61
N THR A 49 22.12 -10.95 -52.27
CA THR A 49 23.31 -11.11 -51.44
C THR A 49 23.76 -12.57 -51.45
N PRO A 50 25.06 -12.86 -51.69
CA PRO A 50 25.59 -14.20 -51.61
C PRO A 50 25.89 -14.61 -50.16
N ASP A 51 25.59 -15.89 -49.89
CA ASP A 51 26.48 -16.91 -49.33
C ASP A 51 27.12 -16.74 -47.94
N ASP A 52 26.76 -17.70 -47.09
CA ASP A 52 27.50 -18.36 -46.01
C ASP A 52 28.41 -17.56 -45.07
N GLY A 53 27.87 -17.27 -43.89
CA GLY A 53 28.63 -17.08 -42.65
C GLY A 53 28.12 -18.05 -41.56
N PRO A 54 29.00 -18.77 -40.85
CA PRO A 54 28.61 -19.82 -39.92
C PRO A 54 27.81 -19.27 -38.74
N LEU A 55 26.72 -19.98 -38.43
CA LEU A 55 25.81 -19.72 -37.31
C LEU A 55 26.59 -19.67 -35.98
N PRO A 56 26.50 -18.56 -35.20
CA PRO A 56 26.92 -18.57 -33.82
C PRO A 56 25.97 -19.47 -33.03
N VAL A 57 26.61 -20.45 -32.38
CA VAL A 57 26.05 -21.47 -31.51
C VAL A 57 25.11 -20.86 -30.47
N GLU A 58 24.01 -21.56 -30.25
CA GLU A 58 22.94 -21.33 -29.27
C GLU A 58 23.50 -20.98 -27.88
N GLY A 59 23.65 -19.68 -27.62
CA GLY A 59 23.93 -19.14 -26.29
C GLY A 59 22.63 -18.77 -25.61
N GLU A 60 22.09 -19.73 -24.84
CA GLU A 60 21.16 -19.53 -23.72
C GLU A 60 20.08 -18.46 -23.93
N THR A 61 18.93 -18.90 -24.44
CA THR A 61 17.64 -18.27 -24.16
C THR A 61 17.47 -18.15 -22.65
N SER A 62 17.95 -17.05 -22.08
CA SER A 62 17.58 -16.59 -20.74
C SER A 62 16.11 -16.23 -20.79
N SER A 63 15.26 -17.21 -20.53
CA SER A 63 13.83 -17.02 -20.29
C SER A 63 13.63 -15.88 -19.28
N PRO A 64 13.03 -14.73 -19.65
CA PRO A 64 12.75 -13.64 -18.72
C PRO A 64 11.59 -13.95 -17.74
N GLY A 65 11.24 -15.23 -17.59
CA GLY A 65 9.95 -15.67 -17.06
C GLY A 65 9.96 -16.27 -15.65
N GLU A 66 11.09 -16.31 -14.93
CA GLU A 66 11.21 -17.12 -13.71
C GLU A 66 11.93 -16.44 -12.54
N ALA A 67 11.60 -15.18 -12.24
CA ALA A 67 12.19 -14.49 -11.08
C ALA A 67 11.18 -13.70 -10.25
N ALA A 68 9.89 -14.03 -10.29
CA ALA A 68 8.95 -13.67 -9.22
C ALA A 68 8.95 -14.77 -8.14
N ARG A 69 10.14 -15.24 -7.76
CA ARG A 69 10.31 -16.12 -6.60
C ARG A 69 9.88 -15.31 -5.38
N ARG A 70 8.63 -15.52 -4.96
CA ARG A 70 8.04 -14.95 -3.74
C ARG A 70 9.07 -15.13 -2.63
N LYS A 71 9.78 -14.06 -2.24
CA LYS A 71 10.79 -14.12 -1.19
C LYS A 71 10.10 -14.68 0.05
N ARG A 72 10.45 -15.91 0.41
CA ARG A 72 9.94 -16.53 1.63
C ARG A 72 10.58 -15.76 2.78
N PRO A 73 9.82 -15.31 3.79
CA PRO A 73 10.41 -14.57 4.89
C PRO A 73 11.47 -15.45 5.56
N GLU A 74 12.62 -14.85 5.87
CA GLU A 74 13.80 -15.55 6.38
C GLU A 74 13.63 -15.87 7.87
N PRO A 75 14.16 -17.01 8.35
CA PRO A 75 14.16 -17.32 9.76
C PRO A 75 15.07 -16.33 10.52
N VAL A 76 14.57 -15.79 11.63
CA VAL A 76 15.32 -14.84 12.47
C VAL A 76 15.92 -15.59 13.65
N THR A 77 17.24 -15.58 13.78
CA THR A 77 17.95 -16.27 14.87
C THR A 77 17.87 -15.52 16.20
N GLN A 78 17.89 -14.18 16.17
CA GLN A 78 17.83 -13.33 17.36
C GLN A 78 16.96 -12.10 17.08
N PRO A 79 15.70 -12.10 17.54
CA PRO A 79 14.82 -10.96 17.33
C PRO A 79 15.27 -9.75 18.14
N THR A 80 15.13 -8.57 17.55
CA THR A 80 15.44 -7.27 18.13
C THR A 80 14.17 -6.47 18.41
N LEU A 81 14.27 -5.47 19.31
CA LEU A 81 13.13 -4.62 19.67
C LEU A 81 12.51 -3.97 18.42
N GLY A 82 11.21 -4.19 18.24
CA GLY A 82 10.43 -3.67 17.13
C GLY A 82 10.29 -4.64 15.95
N ASP A 83 10.98 -5.79 15.96
CA ASP A 83 10.85 -6.76 14.86
C ASP A 83 9.43 -7.33 14.80
N VAL A 84 8.86 -7.32 13.60
CA VAL A 84 7.57 -7.93 13.28
C VAL A 84 7.84 -9.36 12.85
N LEU A 85 7.38 -10.31 13.66
CA LEU A 85 7.65 -11.73 13.49
C LEU A 85 6.36 -12.46 13.14
N TRP A 86 6.44 -13.37 12.18
CA TRP A 86 5.40 -14.35 11.89
C TRP A 86 5.81 -15.71 12.45
N LEU A 87 4.96 -16.27 13.28
CA LEU A 87 5.14 -17.58 13.90
C LEU A 87 4.53 -18.68 13.02
N ASP A 88 4.97 -19.91 13.20
CA ASP A 88 4.50 -21.08 12.44
C ASP A 88 3.06 -21.51 12.79
N ASP A 89 2.52 -21.06 13.92
CA ASP A 89 1.09 -21.17 14.27
C ASP A 89 0.19 -20.14 13.53
N GLY A 90 0.78 -19.27 12.71
CA GLY A 90 0.08 -18.23 11.97
C GLY A 90 -0.08 -16.90 12.73
N THR A 91 0.37 -16.82 13.98
CA THR A 91 0.28 -15.60 14.78
C THR A 91 1.35 -14.60 14.36
N VAL A 92 0.97 -13.31 14.25
CA VAL A 92 1.92 -12.21 14.06
C VAL A 92 2.15 -11.51 15.38
N VAL A 93 3.42 -11.29 15.71
CA VAL A 93 3.84 -10.68 16.97
C VAL A 93 4.88 -9.58 16.71
N VAL A 94 4.95 -8.60 17.60
CA VAL A 94 6.00 -7.60 17.63
C VAL A 94 6.90 -7.87 18.82
N TYR A 95 8.19 -8.07 18.58
CA TYR A 95 9.15 -8.36 19.63
C TYR A 95 9.46 -7.12 20.47
N ARG A 96 9.39 -7.26 21.80
CA ARG A 96 9.74 -6.18 22.73
C ARG A 96 11.14 -6.40 23.30
N GLN A 97 11.29 -7.38 24.18
CA GLN A 97 12.55 -7.61 24.89
C GLN A 97 12.60 -9.01 25.49
N PRO A 98 13.80 -9.58 25.67
CA PRO A 98 13.97 -10.79 26.45
C PRO A 98 13.80 -10.49 27.94
N ILE A 99 13.25 -11.43 28.70
CA ILE A 99 13.14 -11.28 30.15
C ILE A 99 14.36 -11.95 30.79
N PRO A 100 15.20 -11.20 31.54
CA PRO A 100 16.40 -11.76 32.13
C PRO A 100 16.06 -12.90 33.09
N ASN A 101 16.88 -13.95 33.09
CA ASN A 101 16.72 -15.15 33.92
C ASN A 101 15.45 -15.97 33.65
N LYS A 102 14.74 -15.72 32.55
CA LYS A 102 13.58 -16.48 32.11
C LYS A 102 13.81 -17.02 30.69
N LYS A 103 13.14 -18.13 30.37
CA LYS A 103 13.19 -18.77 29.03
C LYS A 103 12.12 -18.23 28.07
N TYR A 104 11.41 -17.18 28.46
CA TYR A 104 10.36 -16.56 27.65
C TYR A 104 10.70 -15.11 27.39
N ASP A 105 10.28 -14.64 26.23
CA ASP A 105 10.44 -13.26 25.80
C ASP A 105 9.11 -12.53 25.97
N PHE A 106 9.20 -11.21 26.12
CA PHE A 106 8.04 -10.35 26.11
C PHE A 106 7.76 -9.92 24.67
N ILE A 107 6.56 -10.26 24.20
CA ILE A 107 6.09 -9.94 22.86
C ILE A 107 4.74 -9.23 22.93
N TYR A 108 4.37 -8.59 21.83
CA TYR A 108 3.03 -8.08 21.64
C TYR A 108 2.34 -8.83 20.50
N ARG A 109 1.22 -9.46 20.79
CA ARG A 109 0.41 -10.17 19.82
C ARG A 109 -0.50 -9.17 19.10
N LEU A 110 -0.51 -9.24 17.77
CA LEU A 110 -1.44 -8.49 16.93
C LEU A 110 -2.74 -9.30 16.81
N LEU A 111 -3.81 -8.82 17.44
CA LEU A 111 -5.12 -9.47 17.34
C LEU A 111 -5.90 -8.95 16.13
N PRO A 112 -6.76 -9.79 15.51
CA PRO A 112 -7.78 -9.32 14.57
C PRO A 112 -8.62 -8.19 15.20
N GLY A 113 -8.94 -7.15 14.43
CA GLY A 113 -9.66 -5.98 14.94
C GLY A 113 -8.79 -4.85 15.47
N GLY A 114 -7.47 -4.93 15.32
CA GLY A 114 -6.58 -3.81 15.63
C GLY A 114 -6.19 -3.71 17.10
N ALA A 115 -6.44 -4.72 17.93
CA ALA A 115 -6.04 -4.73 19.34
C ALA A 115 -4.63 -5.30 19.55
N PHE A 116 -3.93 -4.75 20.54
CA PHE A 116 -2.56 -5.12 20.89
C PHE A 116 -2.54 -5.79 22.27
N GLU A 117 -2.10 -7.05 22.36
CA GLU A 117 -2.06 -7.80 23.62
C GLU A 117 -0.62 -8.15 24.01
N ALA A 118 -0.23 -7.84 25.24
CA ALA A 118 1.10 -8.16 25.74
C ALA A 118 1.13 -9.59 26.28
N GLN A 119 2.05 -10.42 25.78
CA GLN A 119 2.14 -11.82 26.16
C GLN A 119 3.59 -12.25 26.39
N ALA A 120 3.79 -13.15 27.35
CA ALA A 120 5.04 -13.87 27.51
C ALA A 120 5.02 -15.11 26.62
N LEU A 121 6.00 -15.25 25.73
CA LEU A 121 6.09 -16.38 24.80
C LEU A 121 7.51 -16.97 24.80
N ILE A 122 7.61 -18.29 24.83
CA ILE A 122 8.88 -19.00 24.65
C ILE A 122 9.15 -19.08 23.14
N THR A 123 9.79 -18.04 22.59
CA THR A 123 10.10 -17.93 21.15
C THR A 123 10.92 -19.11 20.62
N ALA A 124 11.74 -19.73 21.47
CA ALA A 124 12.57 -20.89 21.13
C ALA A 124 11.78 -22.14 20.65
N HIS A 125 10.49 -22.24 20.98
CA HIS A 125 9.63 -23.33 20.49
C HIS A 125 9.05 -23.08 19.10
N TYR A 126 9.17 -21.86 18.60
CA TYR A 126 8.65 -21.44 17.32
C TYR A 126 9.80 -21.28 16.31
N ARG A 127 9.45 -21.25 15.02
CA ARG A 127 10.38 -20.86 13.95
C ARG A 127 10.02 -19.45 13.46
N PRO A 128 10.33 -18.39 14.23
CA PRO A 128 9.92 -17.04 13.88
C PRO A 128 10.55 -16.63 12.55
N ARG A 129 9.73 -16.05 11.67
CA ARG A 129 10.17 -15.46 10.42
C ARG A 129 10.01 -13.96 10.47
N GLY A 130 11.04 -13.23 10.10
CA GLY A 130 11.02 -11.77 10.06
C GLY A 130 10.15 -11.28 8.90
N LEU A 131 9.18 -10.42 9.21
CA LEU A 131 8.40 -9.71 8.19
C LEU A 131 8.90 -8.27 7.98
N GLY A 132 9.56 -7.68 8.97
CA GLY A 132 10.10 -6.33 8.93
C GLY A 132 10.31 -5.78 10.32
N ARG A 133 10.42 -4.46 10.44
CA ARG A 133 10.76 -3.80 11.70
C ARG A 133 10.02 -2.48 11.89
N LEU A 134 9.29 -2.38 12.98
CA LEU A 134 8.62 -1.15 13.39
C LEU A 134 9.60 -0.17 14.01
N GLU A 135 9.48 1.10 13.63
CA GLU A 135 10.22 2.17 14.28
C GLU A 135 9.75 2.35 15.73
N LEU A 136 10.68 2.68 16.64
CA LEU A 136 10.37 2.83 18.05
C LEU A 136 9.29 3.89 18.35
N PRO A 137 9.23 5.06 17.68
CA PRO A 137 8.17 6.05 17.92
C PRO A 137 6.78 5.46 17.64
N LEU A 138 6.64 4.75 16.51
CA LEU A 138 5.38 4.11 16.13
C LEU A 138 5.00 2.99 17.12
N LEU A 139 5.96 2.16 17.52
CA LEU A 139 5.72 1.11 18.50
C LEU A 139 5.26 1.68 19.85
N ARG A 140 5.88 2.79 20.32
CA ARG A 140 5.46 3.47 21.56
C ARG A 140 4.03 3.98 21.44
N GLU A 141 3.67 4.54 20.30
CA GLU A 141 2.30 5.00 20.04
C GLU A 141 1.30 3.85 20.09
N MET A 142 1.60 2.73 19.42
CA MET A 142 0.76 1.54 19.43
C MET A 142 0.58 0.96 20.84
N ILE A 143 1.65 0.94 21.65
CA ILE A 143 1.59 0.51 23.05
C ILE A 143 0.72 1.47 23.87
N ARG A 144 0.88 2.78 23.67
CA ARG A 144 0.10 3.82 24.37
C ARG A 144 -1.39 3.69 24.07
N GLN A 145 -1.74 3.50 22.80
CA GLN A 145 -3.13 3.37 22.36
C GLN A 145 -3.70 1.95 22.61
N LYS A 146 -2.85 0.95 22.90
CA LYS A 146 -3.18 -0.48 22.89
C LYS A 146 -3.87 -0.94 21.60
N ARG A 147 -3.61 -0.22 20.51
CA ARG A 147 -4.18 -0.46 19.19
C ARG A 147 -3.08 -0.44 18.15
N TRP A 148 -3.32 -1.17 17.06
CA TRP A 148 -2.44 -1.20 15.92
C TRP A 148 -3.23 -0.92 14.64
N GLU A 149 -2.55 -0.28 13.70
CA GLU A 149 -3.10 0.06 12.39
C GLU A 149 -2.36 -0.75 11.33
N ARG A 150 -3.12 -1.39 10.44
CA ARG A 150 -2.54 -2.28 9.42
C ARG A 150 -1.63 -1.53 8.47
N ASP A 151 -2.04 -0.37 8.00
CA ASP A 151 -1.24 0.39 7.04
C ASP A 151 0.09 0.83 7.65
N ALA A 152 0.09 1.27 8.92
CA ALA A 152 1.31 1.62 9.63
C ALA A 152 2.29 0.43 9.73
N ILE A 153 1.79 -0.79 9.99
CA ILE A 153 2.64 -1.99 9.99
C ILE A 153 3.10 -2.37 8.59
N VAL A 154 2.21 -2.33 7.59
CA VAL A 154 2.55 -2.64 6.18
C VAL A 154 3.70 -1.75 5.69
N HIS A 155 3.69 -0.47 6.07
CA HIS A 155 4.77 0.47 5.76
C HIS A 155 6.12 0.11 6.39
N ALA A 156 6.11 -0.64 7.49
CA ALA A 156 7.30 -1.09 8.21
C ALA A 156 7.77 -2.51 7.80
N LEU A 157 7.07 -3.18 6.87
CA LEU A 157 7.47 -4.50 6.38
C LEU A 157 8.60 -4.38 5.36
N ASP A 158 9.51 -5.36 5.37
CA ASP A 158 10.61 -5.43 4.39
C ASP A 158 10.08 -5.64 2.97
N HIS A 159 8.90 -6.25 2.84
CA HIS A 159 8.23 -6.47 1.58
C HIS A 159 6.72 -6.33 1.72
N TRP A 160 6.10 -5.54 0.84
CA TRP A 160 4.64 -5.34 0.82
C TRP A 160 3.81 -6.63 0.77
N SER A 161 4.35 -7.69 0.14
CA SER A 161 3.68 -8.98 -0.01
C SER A 161 3.51 -9.71 1.32
N PHE A 162 4.27 -9.32 2.35
CA PHE A 162 4.12 -9.83 3.71
C PHE A 162 2.89 -9.29 4.42
N GLY A 163 2.26 -8.22 3.90
CA GLY A 163 1.01 -7.69 4.42
C GLY A 163 -0.11 -8.74 4.47
N ARG A 164 -0.07 -9.76 3.60
CA ARG A 164 -1.03 -10.88 3.63
C ARG A 164 -0.99 -11.73 4.89
N PHE A 165 0.14 -11.73 5.62
CA PHE A 165 0.29 -12.46 6.88
C PHE A 165 -0.27 -11.66 8.06
N LEU A 166 -0.43 -10.34 7.91
CA LEU A 166 -1.00 -9.52 8.96
C LEU A 166 -2.48 -9.87 9.13
N PRO A 167 -2.99 -9.92 10.37
CA PRO A 167 -4.42 -10.05 10.63
C PRO A 167 -5.19 -8.88 9.99
N SER A 168 -6.48 -9.06 9.74
CA SER A 168 -7.33 -7.96 9.25
C SER A 168 -7.62 -7.00 10.42
N SER A 169 -7.20 -5.74 10.28
CA SER A 169 -7.52 -4.68 11.25
C SER A 169 -8.98 -4.24 11.16
N ASN A 170 -9.62 -4.49 10.02
CA ASN A 170 -11.03 -4.20 9.79
C ASN A 170 -11.88 -5.19 10.59
N GLY A 171 -11.99 -4.92 11.89
CA GLY A 171 -12.98 -5.53 12.74
C GLY A 171 -14.38 -5.06 12.35
N SER A 172 -14.90 -5.56 11.21
CA SER A 172 -16.34 -5.88 11.14
C SER A 172 -16.58 -7.19 11.90
N HIS A 173 -16.10 -7.24 13.14
CA HIS A 173 -16.39 -8.29 14.10
C HIS A 173 -17.46 -7.74 15.05
N LEU A 174 -18.58 -7.34 14.47
CA LEU A 174 -19.80 -6.96 15.19
C LEU A 174 -20.61 -8.19 15.63
N ASP A 175 -20.14 -9.42 15.42
CA ASP A 175 -21.01 -10.60 15.51
C ASP A 175 -20.46 -11.83 16.23
N SER A 176 -19.46 -11.69 17.11
CA SER A 176 -19.05 -12.81 17.99
C SER A 176 -18.50 -12.33 19.33
N ALA A 177 -19.34 -11.64 20.11
CA ALA A 177 -19.11 -11.52 21.54
C ALA A 177 -19.57 -12.82 22.22
N PRO A 178 -18.71 -13.55 22.96
CA PRO A 178 -19.21 -14.44 24.01
C PRO A 178 -19.69 -13.55 25.17
N GLU A 179 -20.99 -13.63 25.48
CA GLU A 179 -21.61 -13.00 26.64
C GLU A 179 -20.91 -13.43 27.94
N GLY A 180 -20.05 -12.56 28.46
CA GLY A 180 -19.48 -12.65 29.80
C GLY A 180 -19.87 -11.39 30.58
N LYS A 181 -20.77 -11.56 31.55
CA LYS A 181 -21.38 -10.53 32.41
C LYS A 181 -20.37 -9.51 32.99
N PRO A 182 -20.76 -8.21 33.12
CA PRO A 182 -19.93 -7.18 33.73
C PRO A 182 -20.00 -7.24 35.27
N ALA A 183 -18.84 -7.13 35.91
CA ALA A 183 -18.73 -6.80 37.32
C ALA A 183 -18.50 -5.28 37.48
N VAL A 184 -19.20 -4.73 38.45
CA VAL A 184 -19.42 -3.31 38.73
C VAL A 184 -18.36 -2.78 39.71
N ALA A 185 -17.75 -1.63 39.41
CA ALA A 185 -17.18 -0.64 40.34
C ALA A 185 -16.77 0.59 39.50
N ALA A 186 -17.40 1.77 39.55
CA ALA A 186 -17.61 2.73 40.65
C ALA A 186 -16.29 3.36 41.17
N GLY A 187 -16.16 4.68 40.97
CA GLY A 187 -15.07 5.56 41.42
C GLY A 187 -14.68 6.54 40.29
N GLU A 188 -15.36 7.69 40.14
CA GLU A 188 -15.16 8.98 40.85
C GLU A 188 -14.02 9.84 40.25
N ASP A 189 -14.47 10.88 39.54
CA ASP A 189 -14.01 12.27 39.49
C ASP A 189 -12.54 12.63 39.76
N SER A 190 -11.90 13.20 38.74
CA SER A 190 -10.81 14.17 38.89
C SER A 190 -10.77 15.08 37.65
N GLU A 191 -11.39 16.24 37.79
CA GLU A 191 -11.09 17.43 36.99
C GLU A 191 -9.74 17.98 37.46
N GLU A 192 -8.75 18.05 36.56
CA GLU A 192 -7.60 18.95 36.75
C GLU A 192 -7.33 19.74 35.48
N ASP A 193 -7.57 21.04 35.66
CA ASP A 193 -7.25 22.18 34.83
C ASP A 193 -5.73 22.36 34.70
N ALA A 194 -5.24 22.45 33.46
CA ALA A 194 -3.92 22.98 33.18
C ALA A 194 -3.90 23.60 31.77
N SER A 195 -4.16 24.90 31.75
CA SER A 195 -3.82 25.81 30.65
C SER A 195 -2.33 25.75 30.32
N GLU A 196 -1.96 25.36 29.10
CA GLU A 196 -0.62 25.64 28.54
C GLU A 196 -0.74 26.19 27.11
N ALA A 197 0.03 27.24 26.86
CA ALA A 197 -0.17 28.22 25.80
C ALA A 197 0.05 27.67 24.36
N PRO A 198 -0.64 28.23 23.35
CA PRO A 198 -0.43 27.84 21.95
C PRO A 198 0.90 28.38 21.43
N GLY A 199 1.87 27.46 21.29
CA GLY A 199 3.08 27.70 20.51
C GLY A 199 2.72 28.01 19.06
N ALA A 200 3.24 29.14 18.56
CA ALA A 200 2.98 29.62 17.20
C ALA A 200 3.31 28.53 16.16
N PRO A 201 2.42 28.27 15.18
CA PRO A 201 2.69 27.34 14.11
C PRO A 201 3.83 27.87 13.25
N SER A 202 4.97 27.20 13.30
CA SER A 202 6.05 27.35 12.33
C SER A 202 5.45 27.21 10.93
N LYS A 203 5.53 28.27 10.13
CA LYS A 203 5.05 28.29 8.75
C LYS A 203 5.64 27.08 8.02
N PRO A 204 4.82 26.19 7.44
CA PRO A 204 5.32 25.06 6.67
C PRO A 204 6.18 25.62 5.53
N SER A 205 7.41 25.12 5.44
CA SER A 205 8.34 25.49 4.40
C SER A 205 7.73 25.11 3.05
N MET A 206 7.54 26.09 2.17
CA MET A 206 6.87 25.97 0.86
C MET A 206 7.55 24.99 -0.13
N ASN A 207 8.63 24.30 0.30
CA ASN A 207 9.35 23.32 -0.50
C ASN A 207 9.04 21.86 -0.11
N ASP A 208 8.20 21.61 0.89
CA ASP A 208 7.64 20.29 1.14
C ASP A 208 6.53 20.03 0.12
N ARG A 209 6.94 19.69 -1.12
CA ARG A 209 6.03 19.22 -2.18
C ARG A 209 5.24 18.05 -1.60
N ALA A 210 3.91 18.17 -1.58
CA ALA A 210 3.02 17.40 -0.71
C ALA A 210 3.11 15.85 -0.83
N GLY A 211 3.82 15.29 -1.80
CA GLY A 211 4.07 13.84 -1.95
C GLY A 211 5.46 13.33 -1.53
N ARG A 212 6.39 14.18 -1.06
CA ARG A 212 7.74 13.77 -0.61
C ARG A 212 7.97 14.04 0.86
N GLN A 213 8.56 13.07 1.55
CA GLN A 213 9.12 13.23 2.90
C GLN A 213 10.63 12.97 2.83
N GLY A 214 11.40 14.05 2.66
CA GLY A 214 12.83 13.96 2.33
C GLY A 214 13.05 13.31 0.96
N ASP A 215 13.89 12.27 0.91
CA ASP A 215 14.17 11.49 -0.31
C ASP A 215 13.15 10.38 -0.58
N ARG A 216 12.17 10.18 0.30
CA ARG A 216 11.15 9.15 0.15
C ARG A 216 9.89 9.72 -0.47
N ILE A 217 9.36 8.99 -1.46
CA ILE A 217 8.04 9.24 -2.05
C ILE A 217 7.01 8.55 -1.16
N LEU A 218 5.95 9.27 -0.77
CA LEU A 218 4.88 8.72 0.06
C LEU A 218 3.88 7.95 -0.80
N ARG A 219 3.31 6.86 -0.26
CA ARG A 219 2.23 6.12 -0.92
C ARG A 219 1.02 7.03 -1.12
N GLY A 220 0.45 7.01 -2.31
CA GLY A 220 -0.63 7.92 -2.71
C GLY A 220 -0.15 9.20 -3.40
N ALA A 221 1.17 9.43 -3.49
CA ALA A 221 1.69 10.61 -4.20
C ALA A 221 1.44 10.48 -5.71
N ARG A 222 0.92 11.54 -6.33
CA ARG A 222 0.74 11.60 -7.79
C ARG A 222 2.11 11.63 -8.47
N VAL A 223 2.31 10.81 -9.49
CA VAL A 223 3.54 10.72 -10.27
C VAL A 223 3.20 10.93 -11.74
N VAL A 224 3.74 11.99 -12.33
CA VAL A 224 3.58 12.32 -13.74
C VAL A 224 4.92 12.11 -14.45
N LEU A 225 4.95 11.18 -15.39
CA LEU A 225 6.10 10.95 -16.26
C LEU A 225 5.91 11.69 -17.58
N ARG A 226 6.85 12.57 -17.90
CA ARG A 226 6.85 13.31 -19.17
C ARG A 226 7.83 12.69 -20.15
N ASN A 227 7.32 12.18 -21.27
CA ASN A 227 8.13 11.72 -22.38
C ASN A 227 7.78 12.54 -23.64
N GLY A 228 8.55 13.61 -23.86
CA GLY A 228 8.31 14.55 -24.95
C GLY A 228 6.97 15.28 -24.78
N LYS A 229 6.02 15.04 -25.70
CA LYS A 229 4.67 15.63 -25.66
C LYS A 229 3.65 14.80 -24.88
N HIS A 230 4.02 13.60 -24.47
CA HIS A 230 3.14 12.69 -23.75
C HIS A 230 3.41 12.80 -22.25
N ALA A 231 2.34 12.92 -21.48
CA ALA A 231 2.38 12.80 -20.03
C ALA A 231 1.62 11.54 -19.64
N TRP A 232 2.24 10.71 -18.81
CA TRP A 232 1.61 9.54 -18.24
C TRP A 232 1.48 9.73 -16.74
N GLU A 233 0.27 9.53 -16.23
CA GLU A 233 -0.08 9.78 -14.85
C GLU A 233 -0.29 8.48 -14.09
N SER A 234 0.27 8.42 -12.89
CA SER A 234 0.19 7.27 -12.00
C SER A 234 0.21 7.74 -10.54
N VAL A 235 -0.04 6.81 -9.62
CA VAL A 235 -0.02 7.03 -8.18
C VAL A 235 1.06 6.12 -7.59
N TYR A 236 1.99 6.69 -6.83
CA TYR A 236 3.04 5.90 -6.19
C TYR A 236 2.43 4.96 -5.14
N TRP A 237 2.70 3.66 -5.26
CA TRP A 237 2.14 2.64 -4.37
C TRP A 237 3.13 2.17 -3.32
N GLY A 238 4.41 2.14 -3.66
CA GLY A 238 5.48 1.71 -2.77
C GLY A 238 6.73 1.32 -3.54
N ARG A 239 7.63 0.61 -2.88
CA ARG A 239 8.85 0.08 -3.46
C ARG A 239 8.95 -1.41 -3.13
N ASP A 240 9.38 -2.19 -4.10
CA ASP A 240 9.78 -3.58 -3.90
C ASP A 240 11.27 -3.78 -4.20
N ASP A 241 11.72 -5.02 -4.23
CA ASP A 241 13.12 -5.36 -4.47
C ASP A 241 13.59 -5.15 -5.92
N LYS A 242 12.64 -4.95 -6.84
CA LYS A 242 12.91 -4.73 -8.27
C LYS A 242 12.76 -3.28 -8.69
N GLY A 243 12.14 -2.43 -7.88
CA GLY A 243 12.03 -1.01 -8.15
C GLY A 243 10.83 -0.37 -7.48
N ASP A 244 10.46 0.78 -8.00
CA ASP A 244 9.29 1.52 -7.53
C ASP A 244 8.02 0.93 -8.17
N VAL A 245 6.94 0.85 -7.40
CA VAL A 245 5.65 0.31 -7.84
C VAL A 245 4.67 1.47 -7.90
N VAL A 246 4.02 1.62 -9.06
CA VAL A 246 3.02 2.66 -9.29
C VAL A 246 1.70 2.02 -9.72
N ALA A 247 0.60 2.57 -9.23
CA ALA A 247 -0.74 2.27 -9.69
C ALA A 247 -1.11 3.22 -10.83
N PHE A 248 -1.60 2.71 -11.94
CA PHE A 248 -2.07 3.52 -13.07
C PHE A 248 -3.44 3.03 -13.52
N GLN A 249 -4.20 3.92 -14.17
CA GLN A 249 -5.53 3.62 -14.65
C GLN A 249 -5.48 3.17 -16.12
N ALA A 250 -5.86 1.90 -16.38
CA ALA A 250 -5.98 1.33 -17.72
C ALA A 250 -7.47 1.17 -18.05
N GLY A 251 -8.06 2.18 -18.70
CA GLY A 251 -9.50 2.22 -18.95
C GLY A 251 -10.28 2.44 -17.65
N SER A 252 -11.12 1.48 -17.25
CA SER A 252 -11.91 1.55 -16.02
C SER A 252 -11.29 0.79 -14.83
N GLN A 253 -10.09 0.21 -15.00
CA GLN A 253 -9.45 -0.62 -14.00
C GLN A 253 -8.10 -0.04 -13.58
N TRP A 254 -7.82 -0.12 -12.28
CA TRP A 254 -6.49 0.16 -11.76
C TRP A 254 -5.59 -1.06 -11.93
N GLN A 255 -4.33 -0.81 -12.30
CA GLN A 255 -3.31 -1.83 -12.44
C GLN A 255 -2.01 -1.37 -11.77
N LEU A 256 -1.27 -2.32 -11.18
CA LEU A 256 0.07 -2.08 -10.65
C LEU A 256 1.11 -2.38 -11.72
N THR A 257 2.03 -1.46 -11.94
CA THR A 257 3.21 -1.69 -12.76
C THR A 257 4.47 -1.31 -12.01
N ARG A 258 5.58 -1.94 -12.37
CA ARG A 258 6.91 -1.61 -11.87
C ARG A 258 7.54 -0.58 -12.78
N LEU A 259 8.15 0.42 -12.16
CA LEU A 259 8.79 1.52 -12.87
C LEU A 259 10.04 1.93 -12.12
N ASP A 260 11.16 2.08 -12.82
CA ASP A 260 12.38 2.64 -12.23
C ASP A 260 12.32 4.17 -12.25
N LEU A 261 11.70 4.78 -11.24
CA LEU A 261 11.55 6.23 -11.15
C LEU A 261 12.90 6.97 -11.12
N LYS A 262 13.96 6.31 -10.65
CA LYS A 262 15.31 6.91 -10.63
C LYS A 262 15.89 7.02 -12.04
N GLY A 263 15.66 6.01 -12.89
CA GLY A 263 16.13 5.98 -14.27
C GLY A 263 15.55 7.10 -15.14
N TYR A 264 14.34 7.57 -14.84
CA TYR A 264 13.70 8.67 -15.57
C TYR A 264 14.19 10.06 -15.14
N GLY A 265 14.92 10.19 -14.02
CA GLY A 265 15.55 11.44 -13.59
C GLY A 265 14.60 12.62 -13.54
N SER A 266 14.90 13.68 -14.32
CA SER A 266 14.11 14.92 -14.39
C SER A 266 12.79 14.78 -15.15
N ALA A 267 12.53 13.66 -15.84
CA ALA A 267 11.27 13.40 -16.52
C ALA A 267 10.13 13.02 -15.56
N VAL A 268 10.44 12.74 -14.29
CA VAL A 268 9.46 12.41 -13.25
C VAL A 268 9.12 13.65 -12.44
N GLU A 269 7.85 14.02 -12.48
CA GLU A 269 7.27 15.03 -11.60
C GLU A 269 6.44 14.34 -10.51
N ILE A 270 6.83 14.54 -9.25
CA ILE A 270 6.03 14.10 -8.10
C ILE A 270 5.14 15.27 -7.68
N GLY A 271 3.84 15.06 -7.80
CA GLY A 271 2.79 15.99 -7.44
C GLY A 271 2.31 15.78 -6.00
N ASP A 272 1.06 16.18 -5.78
CA ASP A 272 0.45 16.17 -4.46
C ASP A 272 0.08 14.75 -4.00
N LEU A 273 -0.05 14.61 -2.67
CA LEU A 273 -0.58 13.40 -2.06
C LEU A 273 -2.09 13.35 -2.27
N LEU A 274 -2.59 12.25 -2.83
CA LEU A 274 -4.02 12.00 -2.92
C LEU A 274 -4.63 11.89 -1.52
N PRO A 275 -5.90 12.30 -1.35
CA PRO A 275 -6.58 12.14 -0.08
C PRO A 275 -6.74 10.65 0.26
N PRO A 276 -6.75 10.28 1.55
CA PRO A 276 -6.73 8.89 1.98
C PRO A 276 -7.93 8.08 1.47
N GLU A 277 -9.10 8.71 1.30
CA GLU A 277 -10.28 8.06 0.72
C GLU A 277 -10.07 7.60 -0.73
N GLU A 278 -9.33 8.37 -1.55
CA GLU A 278 -9.02 7.99 -2.93
C GLU A 278 -8.00 6.86 -2.97
N VAL A 279 -6.98 6.92 -2.09
CA VAL A 279 -5.98 5.85 -1.98
C VAL A 279 -6.63 4.52 -1.56
N ALA A 280 -7.60 4.57 -0.64
CA ALA A 280 -8.38 3.40 -0.23
C ALA A 280 -9.23 2.85 -1.38
N ALA A 281 -9.91 3.71 -2.15
CA ALA A 281 -10.69 3.29 -3.31
C ALA A 281 -9.81 2.62 -4.40
N ILE A 282 -8.61 3.15 -4.63
CA ILE A 282 -7.63 2.52 -5.53
C ILE A 282 -7.20 1.15 -4.99
N ALA A 283 -6.96 1.03 -3.67
CA ALA A 283 -6.59 -0.23 -3.05
C ALA A 283 -7.67 -1.29 -3.23
N ASP A 284 -8.93 -0.93 -2.97
CA ASP A 284 -10.08 -1.82 -3.14
C ASP A 284 -10.23 -2.26 -4.61
N SER A 285 -10.06 -1.33 -5.56
CA SER A 285 -10.10 -1.66 -6.99
C SER A 285 -8.97 -2.61 -7.41
N LEU A 286 -7.76 -2.43 -6.89
CA LEU A 286 -6.62 -3.31 -7.15
C LEU A 286 -6.82 -4.72 -6.57
N MET A 287 -7.46 -4.81 -5.40
CA MET A 287 -7.77 -6.10 -4.78
C MET A 287 -8.89 -6.84 -5.51
N ALA A 288 -9.88 -6.11 -6.05
CA ALA A 288 -10.98 -6.70 -6.82
C ALA A 288 -10.55 -7.24 -8.21
N ALA A 289 -9.40 -6.80 -8.71
CA ALA A 289 -8.86 -7.21 -10.02
C ALA A 289 -7.98 -8.48 -9.97
N GLN A 290 -7.71 -9.03 -8.77
CA GLN A 290 -6.95 -10.27 -8.58
C GLN A 290 -7.86 -11.50 -8.53
#